data_AF-U9SXV0-F1
#
_entry.id   AF-U9SXV0-F1
#
_cell.length_a   1.000
_cell.length_b   1.000
_cell.length_c   1.000
_cell.angle_alpha   90.00
_cell.angle_beta   90.00
_cell.angle_gamma   90.00
#
_symmetry.space_group_name_H-M   'P 1'
#
loop_
_entity.id
_entity.type
_entity.pdbx_description
1 polymer ?
#
loop_
_entity_poly.entity_id
_entity_poly.type
_entity_poly.pdbx_seq_one_letter_code
_entity_poly.pdbx_strand_id
1 'polypeptide(L)'
;MDTNENEKYNILFKNYENLDKPLPPLENPFFRDYYLVYINTTYDTEQLRTNPNYLAHEYHNYTTYLISLITDQECLKPNFPPNINVEDYVPKFEKRKNITYRTGNSFIIYRKYFSEYLESLEIKLHQLLITRLSSDYWKREPITVKAYYKKISDQINKIYNQQTMNLIKLAPEPDSLSDSLF
;
A
#
# COMPACT_ATOMS: atom_id res chain seq x y z
N MET A 1 -2.55 -23.83 22.79
CA MET A 1 -2.22 -22.45 22.38
C MET A 1 -1.68 -21.76 23.63
N ASP A 2 -0.40 -21.43 23.59
CA ASP A 2 0.35 -20.94 24.75
C ASP A 2 0.00 -19.47 24.98
N THR A 3 -0.47 -19.13 26.18
CA THR A 3 -0.97 -17.78 26.54
C THR A 3 0.07 -16.69 26.30
N ASN A 4 1.36 -17.06 26.34
CA ASN A 4 2.52 -16.23 26.12
C ASN A 4 2.67 -15.72 24.67
N GLU A 5 2.30 -16.52 23.67
CA GLU A 5 2.37 -16.08 22.26
C GLU A 5 1.31 -15.02 21.97
N ASN A 6 0.07 -15.25 22.39
CA ASN A 6 -1.02 -14.28 22.19
C ASN A 6 -0.75 -12.95 22.91
N GLU A 7 -0.11 -12.99 24.07
CA GLU A 7 0.32 -11.79 24.80
C GLU A 7 1.47 -11.06 24.08
N LYS A 8 2.45 -11.78 23.53
CA LYS A 8 3.49 -11.23 22.65
C LYS A 8 2.92 -10.56 21.40
N TYR A 9 1.92 -11.19 20.76
CA TYR A 9 1.23 -10.62 19.61
C TYR A 9 0.43 -9.38 19.98
N ASN A 10 -0.28 -9.40 21.10
CA ASN A 10 -0.99 -8.21 21.60
C ASN A 10 -0.03 -7.06 21.91
N ILE A 11 1.17 -7.32 22.45
CA ILE A 11 2.21 -6.31 22.67
C ILE A 11 2.79 -5.81 21.35
N LEU A 12 2.98 -6.70 20.37
CA LEU A 12 3.40 -6.35 19.00
C LEU A 12 2.43 -5.36 18.38
N PHE A 13 1.13 -5.64 18.48
CA PHE A 13 0.09 -4.93 17.74
C PHE A 13 -0.51 -3.71 18.47
N LYS A 14 -0.46 -3.65 19.80
CA LYS A 14 -0.92 -2.46 20.57
C LYS A 14 -0.04 -1.23 20.39
N ASN A 15 1.23 -1.40 20.04
CA ASN A 15 2.20 -0.29 20.00
C ASN A 15 2.48 0.24 18.58
N TYR A 16 1.69 -0.14 17.57
CA TYR A 16 1.84 0.37 16.19
C TYR A 16 1.35 1.81 15.98
N GLU A 17 0.97 2.53 17.04
CA GLU A 17 0.40 3.89 16.98
C GLU A 17 1.32 4.95 16.30
N ASN A 18 2.55 4.60 15.90
CA ASN A 18 3.52 5.54 15.35
C ASN A 18 4.20 5.11 14.04
N LEU A 19 3.60 4.23 13.23
CA LEU A 19 4.15 3.89 11.90
C LEU A 19 3.87 4.94 10.81
N ASP A 20 3.16 6.01 11.15
CA ASP A 20 2.80 7.09 10.22
C ASP A 20 4.03 7.90 9.74
N LYS A 21 5.13 7.87 10.51
CA LYS A 21 6.37 8.57 10.18
C LYS A 21 7.51 7.58 9.97
N PRO A 22 8.37 7.76 8.96
CA PRO A 22 9.62 7.03 8.88
C PRO A 22 10.49 7.43 10.07
N LEU A 23 10.43 6.65 11.14
CA LEU A 23 11.38 6.75 12.24
C LEU A 23 12.75 6.28 11.73
N PRO A 24 13.86 6.95 12.09
CA PRO A 24 15.19 6.39 11.94
C PRO A 24 15.23 4.97 12.50
N PRO A 25 15.93 4.02 11.86
CA PRO A 25 15.94 2.61 12.28
C PRO A 25 16.14 2.41 13.78
N LEU A 26 17.11 3.09 14.39
CA LEU A 26 17.45 2.98 15.81
C LEU A 26 16.45 3.66 16.77
N GLU A 27 15.57 4.52 16.24
CA GLU A 27 14.47 5.12 17.00
C GLU A 27 13.22 4.24 16.99
N ASN A 28 13.15 3.23 16.12
CA ASN A 28 12.06 2.28 16.10
C ASN A 28 12.18 1.32 17.32
N PRO A 29 11.28 1.42 18.33
CA PRO A 29 11.40 0.63 19.56
C PRO A 29 11.23 -0.86 19.28
N PHE A 30 10.45 -1.25 18.28
CA PHE A 30 10.29 -2.65 17.94
C PHE A 30 11.57 -3.21 17.26
N PHE A 31 12.22 -2.42 16.40
CA PHE A 31 13.52 -2.81 15.87
C PHE A 31 14.57 -2.94 16.97
N ARG A 32 14.71 -1.90 17.80
CA ARG A 32 15.77 -1.80 18.81
C ARG A 32 15.56 -2.75 19.99
N ASP A 33 14.38 -2.71 20.61
CA ASP A 33 14.14 -3.33 21.92
C ASP A 33 13.58 -4.75 21.79
N TYR A 34 13.00 -5.10 20.63
CA TYR A 34 12.46 -6.44 20.39
C TYR A 34 13.27 -7.24 19.38
N TYR A 35 13.37 -6.77 18.14
CA TYR A 35 13.99 -7.54 17.05
C TYR A 35 15.47 -7.81 17.31
N LEU A 36 16.27 -6.79 17.61
CA LEU A 36 17.70 -6.96 17.89
C LEU A 36 17.96 -7.76 19.17
N VAL A 37 17.08 -7.67 20.17
CA VAL A 37 17.30 -8.33 21.47
C VAL A 37 16.88 -9.80 21.46
N TYR A 38 15.75 -10.12 20.83
CA TYR A 38 15.13 -11.45 20.95
C TYR A 38 15.09 -12.25 19.64
N ILE A 39 15.22 -11.59 18.48
CA ILE A 39 15.08 -12.25 17.17
C ILE A 39 16.45 -12.39 16.49
N ASN A 40 17.16 -11.27 16.27
CA ASN A 40 18.52 -11.27 15.75
C ASN A 40 19.52 -11.17 16.91
N THR A 41 19.74 -12.23 17.67
CA THR A 41 20.60 -12.20 18.88
C THR A 41 22.11 -12.13 18.57
N THR A 42 22.50 -12.17 17.30
CA THR A 42 23.91 -12.26 16.85
C THR A 42 24.36 -11.05 16.05
N TYR A 43 23.62 -9.94 16.10
CA TYR A 43 24.00 -8.71 15.41
C TYR A 43 25.29 -8.08 15.99
N ASP A 44 26.06 -7.43 15.13
CA ASP A 44 27.25 -6.68 15.53
C ASP A 44 26.85 -5.27 15.98
N THR A 45 27.01 -4.99 17.28
CA THR A 45 26.60 -3.73 17.90
C THR A 45 27.44 -2.53 17.43
N GLU A 46 28.72 -2.74 17.14
CA GLU A 46 29.60 -1.67 16.67
C GLU A 46 29.30 -1.33 15.22
N GLN A 47 29.12 -2.33 14.35
CA GLN A 47 28.70 -2.13 12.96
C GLN A 47 27.32 -1.47 12.88
N LEU A 48 26.38 -1.85 13.74
CA LEU A 48 25.04 -1.24 13.78
C LEU A 48 25.06 0.27 14.01
N ARG A 49 26.02 0.78 14.79
CA ARG A 49 26.17 2.21 15.10
C ARG A 49 27.03 2.97 14.09
N THR A 50 28.05 2.30 13.55
CA THR A 50 29.10 2.96 12.76
C THR A 50 28.95 2.79 11.26
N ASN A 51 28.22 1.75 10.80
CA ASN A 51 28.10 1.38 9.39
C ASN A 51 26.64 1.53 8.90
N PRO A 52 26.33 2.60 8.13
CA PRO A 52 24.98 2.83 7.61
C PRO A 52 24.44 1.70 6.73
N ASN A 53 25.29 0.99 5.98
CA ASN A 53 24.87 -0.12 5.13
C ASN A 53 24.49 -1.33 5.98
N TYR A 54 25.24 -1.59 7.05
CA TYR A 54 24.90 -2.65 8.02
C TYR A 54 23.57 -2.33 8.70
N LEU A 55 23.39 -1.10 9.19
CA LEU A 55 22.11 -0.66 9.78
C LEU A 55 20.94 -0.81 8.80
N ALA A 56 21.11 -0.38 7.55
CA ALA A 56 20.07 -0.50 6.53
C ALA A 56 19.74 -1.97 6.21
N HIS A 57 20.76 -2.84 6.16
CA HIS A 57 20.57 -4.27 5.96
C HIS A 57 19.81 -4.91 7.13
N GLU A 58 20.20 -4.64 8.37
CA GLU A 58 19.51 -5.17 9.54
C GLU A 58 18.08 -4.66 9.66
N TYR A 59 17.85 -3.38 9.35
CA TYR A 59 16.51 -2.83 9.31
C TYR A 59 15.66 -3.45 8.20
N HIS A 60 16.27 -3.78 7.05
CA HIS A 60 15.59 -4.54 6.00
C HIS A 60 15.18 -5.93 6.50
N ASN A 61 16.08 -6.68 7.14
CA ASN A 61 15.80 -8.01 7.69
C ASN A 61 14.66 -7.96 8.71
N TYR A 62 14.68 -6.98 9.59
CA TYR A 62 13.57 -6.68 10.50
C TYR A 62 12.25 -6.48 9.76
N THR A 63 12.20 -5.60 8.75
CA THR A 63 10.95 -5.35 8.02
C THR A 63 10.43 -6.61 7.33
N THR A 64 11.32 -7.45 6.81
CA THR A 64 10.97 -8.74 6.20
C THR A 64 10.38 -9.70 7.23
N TYR A 65 11.02 -9.83 8.40
CA TYR A 65 10.50 -10.62 9.53
C TYR A 65 9.13 -10.14 9.99
N LEU A 66 8.93 -8.82 10.08
CA LEU A 66 7.66 -8.24 10.48
C LEU A 66 6.54 -8.60 9.49
N ILE A 67 6.82 -8.50 8.19
CA ILE A 67 5.87 -8.84 7.14
C ILE A 67 5.52 -10.33 7.16
N SER A 68 6.51 -11.22 7.33
CA SER A 68 6.22 -12.66 7.44
C SER A 68 5.33 -12.94 8.64
N LEU A 69 5.64 -12.35 9.79
CA LEU A 69 4.85 -12.54 11.01
C LEU A 69 3.40 -12.10 10.83
N ILE A 70 3.16 -10.93 10.24
CA ILE A 70 1.81 -10.41 9.96
C ILE A 70 1.07 -11.34 8.98
N THR A 71 1.72 -11.72 7.89
CA THR A 71 1.07 -12.48 6.80
C THR A 71 0.83 -13.94 7.14
N ASP A 72 1.70 -14.58 7.92
CA ASP A 72 1.55 -15.97 8.32
C ASP A 72 0.44 -16.16 9.36
N GLN A 73 0.12 -15.11 10.11
CA GLN A 73 -1.02 -15.08 11.02
C GLN A 73 -2.31 -14.51 10.40
N GLU A 74 -2.28 -14.15 9.12
CA GLU A 74 -3.35 -13.44 8.43
C GLU A 74 -3.82 -12.15 9.16
N CYS A 75 -2.95 -11.51 9.93
CA CYS A 75 -3.24 -10.26 10.61
C CYS A 75 -3.39 -9.11 9.61
N LEU A 76 -4.29 -8.17 9.86
CA LEU A 76 -4.49 -6.98 9.01
C LEU A 76 -4.96 -7.30 7.57
N LYS A 77 -5.39 -8.54 7.31
CA LYS A 77 -5.97 -8.94 6.02
C LYS A 77 -7.37 -8.34 5.87
N PRO A 78 -7.66 -7.59 4.79
CA PRO A 78 -8.99 -7.03 4.59
C PRO A 78 -10.06 -8.10 4.43
N ASN A 79 -11.28 -7.77 4.86
CA ASN A 79 -12.43 -8.63 4.68
C ASN A 79 -12.76 -8.79 3.18
N PHE A 80 -13.25 -9.98 2.81
CA PHE A 80 -13.76 -10.28 1.48
C PHE A 80 -15.22 -10.78 1.56
N PRO A 81 -16.14 -10.30 0.70
CA PRO A 81 -15.92 -9.32 -0.36
C PRO A 81 -15.69 -7.91 0.18
N PRO A 82 -14.87 -7.10 -0.49
CA PRO A 82 -14.62 -5.73 -0.07
C PRO A 82 -15.85 -4.86 -0.36
N ASN A 83 -16.13 -3.89 0.52
CA ASN A 83 -17.16 -2.88 0.28
C ASN A 83 -16.57 -1.74 -0.58
N ILE A 84 -16.49 -1.94 -1.89
CA ILE A 84 -15.93 -0.96 -2.83
C ILE A 84 -17.06 -0.34 -3.65
N ASN A 85 -17.12 0.99 -3.61
CA ASN A 85 -17.87 1.79 -4.55
C ASN A 85 -16.96 2.17 -5.73
N VAL A 86 -17.31 1.75 -6.94
CA VAL A 86 -16.44 1.81 -8.13
C VAL A 86 -16.08 3.25 -8.47
N GLU A 87 -17.04 4.14 -8.33
CA GLU A 87 -16.99 5.57 -8.63
C GLU A 87 -15.90 6.28 -7.82
N ASP A 88 -15.68 5.87 -6.56
CA ASP A 88 -14.68 6.47 -5.65
C ASP A 88 -13.24 6.09 -6.06
N TYR A 89 -13.10 5.12 -6.95
CA TYR A 89 -11.83 4.63 -7.48
C TYR A 89 -11.55 5.10 -8.90
N VAL A 90 -12.49 5.81 -9.54
CA VAL A 90 -12.29 6.39 -10.87
C VAL A 90 -11.35 7.60 -10.75
N PRO A 91 -10.19 7.60 -11.44
CA PRO A 91 -9.31 8.76 -11.44
C PRO A 91 -10.01 9.99 -12.04
N LYS A 92 -9.83 11.15 -11.42
CA LYS A 92 -10.29 12.41 -12.00
C LYS A 92 -9.45 12.75 -13.24
N PHE A 93 -10.11 13.04 -14.35
CA PHE A 93 -9.43 13.46 -15.56
C PHE A 93 -8.84 14.87 -15.42
N GLU A 94 -7.50 14.99 -15.52
CA GLU A 94 -6.80 16.27 -15.48
C GLU A 94 -6.27 16.66 -16.86
N LYS A 95 -6.97 17.56 -17.56
CA LYS A 95 -6.60 18.08 -18.89
C LYS A 95 -5.15 18.58 -18.98
N ARG A 96 -4.61 19.15 -17.90
CA ARG A 96 -3.29 19.82 -17.90
C ARG A 96 -2.12 18.85 -17.94
N LYS A 97 -2.29 17.59 -17.55
CA LYS A 97 -1.16 16.67 -17.39
C LYS A 97 -0.90 15.81 -18.63
N ASN A 98 -1.81 15.70 -19.60
CA ASN A 98 -1.73 14.71 -20.69
C ASN A 98 -1.37 13.28 -20.21
N ILE A 99 -1.59 13.00 -18.92
CA ILE A 99 -1.36 11.70 -18.33
C ILE A 99 -2.67 10.95 -18.47
N THR A 100 -2.69 9.97 -19.38
CA THR A 100 -3.64 8.87 -19.24
C THR A 100 -3.27 8.18 -17.93
N TYR A 101 -4.03 8.40 -16.86
CA TYR A 101 -3.92 7.55 -15.70
C TYR A 101 -4.18 6.14 -16.24
N ARG A 102 -3.16 5.28 -16.28
CA ARG A 102 -3.39 3.85 -16.42
C ARG A 102 -4.25 3.50 -15.23
N THR A 103 -5.55 3.45 -15.48
CA THR A 103 -6.56 3.07 -14.52
C THR A 103 -6.08 1.78 -13.86
N GLY A 104 -5.95 1.85 -12.53
CA GLY A 104 -5.07 0.97 -11.79
C GLY A 104 -5.31 -0.50 -12.13
N ASN A 105 -4.21 -1.25 -12.37
CA ASN A 105 -4.23 -2.71 -12.38
C ASN A 105 -5.00 -3.21 -11.14
N SER A 106 -5.64 -4.39 -11.20
CA SER A 106 -6.40 -4.97 -10.09
C SER A 106 -5.63 -4.92 -8.74
N PHE A 107 -4.30 -5.05 -8.78
CA PHE A 107 -3.45 -4.89 -7.60
C PHE A 107 -3.43 -3.46 -7.01
N ILE A 108 -3.49 -2.42 -7.83
CA ILE A 108 -3.52 -1.02 -7.37
C ILE A 108 -4.82 -0.75 -6.60
N ILE A 109 -5.95 -1.28 -7.08
CA ILE A 109 -7.25 -1.20 -6.42
C ILE A 109 -7.20 -1.98 -5.10
N TYR A 110 -6.65 -3.20 -5.14
CA TYR A 110 -6.43 -4.01 -3.95
C TYR A 110 -5.62 -3.26 -2.89
N ARG A 111 -4.49 -2.66 -3.26
CA ARG A 111 -3.63 -1.90 -2.34
C ARG A 111 -4.32 -0.65 -1.80
N LYS A 112 -5.09 0.07 -2.63
CA LYS A 112 -5.86 1.23 -2.18
C LYS A 112 -6.91 0.81 -1.14
N TYR A 113 -7.69 -0.23 -1.44
CA TYR A 113 -8.66 -0.79 -0.49
C TYR A 113 -7.98 -1.30 0.80
N PHE A 114 -6.82 -1.93 0.68
CA PHE A 114 -6.03 -2.37 1.83
C PHE A 114 -5.66 -1.18 2.74
N SER A 115 -5.22 -0.05 2.17
CA SER A 115 -4.94 1.18 2.94
C SER A 115 -6.19 1.69 3.64
N GLU A 116 -7.30 1.82 2.90
CA GLU A 116 -8.59 2.31 3.43
C GLU A 116 -9.12 1.41 4.55
N TYR A 117 -8.95 0.09 4.42
CA TYR A 117 -9.30 -0.87 5.46
C TYR A 117 -8.49 -0.65 6.74
N LEU A 118 -7.17 -0.47 6.64
CA LEU A 118 -6.34 -0.18 7.82
C LEU A 118 -6.70 1.15 8.47
N GLU A 119 -6.94 2.18 7.66
CA GLU A 119 -7.40 3.48 8.13
C GLU A 119 -8.73 3.37 8.89
N SER A 120 -9.65 2.51 8.44
CA SER A 120 -10.93 2.25 9.14
C SER A 120 -10.77 1.55 10.49
N LEU A 121 -9.63 0.88 10.71
CA LEU A 121 -9.25 0.29 11.99
C LEU A 121 -8.41 1.24 12.85
N GLU A 122 -8.25 2.50 12.43
CA GLU A 122 -7.34 3.50 13.03
C GLU A 122 -5.87 3.06 13.01
N ILE A 123 -5.52 2.11 12.14
CA ILE A 123 -4.16 1.61 11.96
C ILE A 123 -3.50 2.39 10.83
N LYS A 124 -2.45 3.13 11.18
CA LYS A 124 -1.70 3.92 10.22
C LYS A 124 -0.32 3.33 10.00
N LEU A 125 -0.06 2.85 8.79
CA LEU A 125 1.21 2.26 8.41
C LEU A 125 1.92 3.14 7.38
N HIS A 126 3.25 3.17 7.44
CA HIS A 126 4.06 3.80 6.39
C HIS A 126 3.77 3.19 5.02
N GLN A 127 3.71 4.03 3.97
CA GLN A 127 3.36 3.61 2.60
C GLN A 127 4.20 2.44 2.05
N LEU A 128 5.48 2.37 2.43
CA LEU A 128 6.35 1.25 2.04
C LEU A 128 5.85 -0.09 2.62
N LEU A 129 5.44 -0.09 3.89
CA LEU A 129 4.94 -1.28 4.57
C LEU A 129 3.59 -1.70 3.99
N ILE A 130 2.68 -0.74 3.75
CA ILE A 130 1.41 -0.99 3.04
C ILE A 130 1.67 -1.64 1.69
N THR A 131 2.63 -1.11 0.91
CA THR A 131 2.96 -1.65 -0.42
C THR A 131 3.50 -3.07 -0.35
N ARG A 132 4.35 -3.38 0.63
CA ARG A 132 4.89 -4.74 0.79
C ARG A 132 3.82 -5.72 1.30
N LEU A 133 3.08 -5.36 2.35
CA LEU A 133 2.01 -6.19 2.91
C LEU A 133 0.94 -6.50 1.87
N SER A 134 0.44 -5.48 1.18
CA SER A 134 -0.56 -5.69 0.11
C SER A 134 -0.01 -6.55 -1.03
N SER A 135 1.28 -6.42 -1.38
CA SER A 135 1.91 -7.27 -2.40
C SER A 135 1.97 -8.73 -1.96
N ASP A 136 2.36 -9.00 -0.73
CA ASP A 136 2.47 -10.36 -0.21
C ASP A 136 1.11 -11.01 0.00
N TYR A 137 0.12 -10.28 0.52
CA TYR A 137 -1.25 -10.77 0.55
C TYR A 137 -1.78 -11.03 -0.86
N TRP A 138 -1.61 -10.10 -1.79
CA TRP A 138 -2.04 -10.29 -3.18
C TRP A 138 -1.44 -11.55 -3.83
N LYS A 139 -0.17 -11.87 -3.57
CA LYS A 139 0.42 -13.14 -4.06
C LYS A 139 -0.33 -14.35 -3.52
N ARG A 140 -0.67 -14.35 -2.23
CA ARG A 140 -1.37 -15.42 -1.51
C ARG A 140 -2.88 -15.48 -1.80
N GLU A 141 -3.49 -14.41 -2.32
CA GLU A 141 -4.93 -14.39 -2.64
C GLU A 141 -5.32 -15.48 -3.67
N PRO A 142 -6.49 -16.13 -3.50
CA PRO A 142 -7.01 -17.08 -4.45
C PRO A 142 -7.43 -16.39 -5.76
N ILE A 143 -7.52 -17.19 -6.82
CA ILE A 143 -7.87 -16.69 -8.17
C ILE A 143 -9.23 -15.99 -8.17
N THR A 144 -10.18 -16.43 -7.34
CA THR A 144 -11.52 -15.83 -7.23
C THR A 144 -11.47 -14.38 -6.73
N VAL A 145 -10.64 -14.09 -5.73
CA VAL A 145 -10.42 -12.73 -5.21
C VAL A 145 -9.74 -11.88 -6.27
N LYS A 146 -8.69 -12.39 -6.92
CA LYS A 146 -8.01 -11.68 -8.01
C LYS A 146 -8.94 -11.35 -9.17
N ALA A 147 -9.81 -12.29 -9.55
CA ALA A 147 -10.81 -12.11 -10.58
C ALA A 147 -11.86 -11.06 -10.20
N TYR A 148 -12.24 -10.99 -8.92
CA TYR A 148 -13.15 -9.96 -8.41
C TYR A 148 -12.55 -8.55 -8.57
N TYR A 149 -11.31 -8.32 -8.10
CA TYR A 149 -10.63 -7.03 -8.28
C TYR A 149 -10.36 -6.70 -9.74
N LYS A 150 -10.18 -7.71 -10.60
CA LYS A 150 -10.11 -7.51 -12.05
C LYS A 150 -11.43 -6.96 -12.61
N LYS A 151 -12.58 -7.49 -12.20
CA LYS A 151 -13.89 -6.96 -12.63
C LYS A 151 -14.07 -5.49 -12.23
N ILE A 152 -13.67 -5.13 -11.00
CA ILE A 152 -13.69 -3.74 -10.52
C ILE A 152 -12.78 -2.86 -11.39
N SER A 153 -11.54 -3.32 -11.67
CA SER A 153 -10.62 -2.60 -12.56
C SER A 153 -11.23 -2.36 -13.93
N ASP A 154 -11.84 -3.38 -14.54
CA ASP A 154 -12.47 -3.27 -15.85
C ASP A 154 -13.65 -2.27 -15.83
N GLN A 155 -14.43 -2.22 -14.74
CA GLN A 155 -15.50 -1.23 -14.55
C GLN A 155 -14.97 0.20 -14.42
N ILE A 156 -13.93 0.42 -13.61
CA ILE A 156 -13.26 1.72 -13.45
C ILE A 156 -12.72 2.20 -14.81
N ASN A 157 -12.04 1.32 -15.55
CA ASN A 157 -11.50 1.62 -16.87
C ASN A 157 -12.60 2.09 -17.82
N LYS A 158 -13.75 1.40 -17.81
CA LYS A 158 -14.90 1.75 -18.65
C LYS A 158 -15.44 3.14 -18.33
N ILE A 159 -15.63 3.46 -17.05
CA ILE A 159 -16.14 4.77 -16.63
C ILE A 159 -15.14 5.88 -16.99
N TYR A 160 -13.85 5.69 -16.71
CA TYR A 160 -12.81 6.66 -17.03
C TYR A 160 -12.70 6.94 -18.54
N ASN A 161 -12.75 5.90 -19.36
CA ASN A 161 -12.72 6.04 -20.82
C ASN A 161 -13.95 6.80 -21.33
N GLN A 162 -15.14 6.52 -20.78
CA GLN A 162 -16.36 7.23 -21.14
C GLN A 162 -16.30 8.71 -20.76
N GLN A 163 -15.81 9.03 -19.55
CA GLN A 163 -15.58 10.42 -19.12
C GLN A 163 -14.58 11.14 -20.03
N THR A 164 -13.48 10.48 -20.38
CA THR A 164 -12.44 11.03 -21.26
C THR A 164 -13.01 11.33 -22.65
N MET A 165 -13.74 10.39 -23.25
CA MET A 165 -14.36 10.57 -24.56
C MET A 165 -15.39 11.72 -24.58
N ASN A 166 -16.21 11.84 -23.53
CA ASN A 166 -17.17 12.93 -23.42
C ASN A 166 -16.47 14.29 -23.35
N LEU A 167 -15.35 14.38 -22.61
CA LEU A 167 -14.58 15.62 -22.48
C LEU A 167 -13.85 16.03 -23.76
N ILE A 168 -13.40 15.07 -24.57
CA ILE A 168 -12.80 15.32 -25.89
C ILE A 168 -13.87 15.84 -26.85
N LYS A 169 -15.06 15.23 -26.88
CA LYS A 169 -16.19 15.69 -27.72
C LYS A 169 -16.69 17.09 -27.38
N LEU A 170 -16.53 17.52 -26.12
CA LEU A 170 -16.94 18.83 -25.62
C LEU A 170 -15.84 19.91 -25.76
N ALA A 171 -14.62 19.54 -26.18
CA ALA A 171 -13.59 20.54 -26.45
C ALA A 171 -13.91 21.22 -27.79
N PRO A 172 -14.08 22.56 -27.84
CA PRO A 172 -14.22 23.25 -29.12
C PRO A 172 -12.95 23.00 -29.95
N GLU A 173 -13.13 22.78 -31.26
CA GLU A 173 -12.05 22.76 -32.24
C GLU A 173 -11.13 23.97 -32.00
N PRO A 174 -9.79 23.83 -32.07
CA PRO A 174 -8.93 24.99 -32.06
C PRO A 174 -9.36 25.88 -33.22
N ASP A 175 -9.79 27.11 -32.91
CA ASP A 175 -10.23 28.10 -33.89
C ASP A 175 -9.32 28.01 -35.12
N SER A 176 -9.89 27.52 -36.23
CA SER A 176 -9.32 27.75 -37.54
C SER A 176 -9.23 29.25 -37.64
N LEU A 177 -8.02 29.79 -37.46
CA LEU A 177 -7.67 31.15 -37.85
C LEU A 177 -8.14 31.28 -39.30
N SER A 178 -9.34 31.84 -39.45
CA SER A 178 -9.79 32.34 -40.72
C SER A 178 -8.83 33.46 -41.03
N ASP A 179 -7.87 33.18 -41.91
CA ASP A 179 -7.20 34.19 -42.72
C ASP A 179 -8.30 34.92 -43.51
N SER A 180 -8.99 35.84 -42.86
CA SER A 180 -9.73 36.89 -43.52
C SER A 180 -8.71 37.95 -43.90
N LEU A 181 -8.22 37.81 -45.14
CA LEU A 181 -7.87 38.95 -45.99
C LEU A 181 -8.83 40.10 -45.72
N PHE A 182 -8.30 41.26 -45.31
CA PHE A 182 -8.48 42.58 -45.93
C PHE A 182 -7.59 43.61 -45.24
#